data_AF-A0A7C4NA18-F1
#
_entry.id   AF-A0A7C4NA18-F1
#
_cell.length_a   1.000
_cell.length_b   1.000
_cell.length_c   1.000
_cell.angle_alpha   90.00
_cell.angle_beta   90.00
_cell.angle_gamma   90.00
#
_symmetry.space_group_name_H-M   'P 1'
#
loop_
_entity.id
_entity.type
_entity.pdbx_description
1 polymer ?
#
loop_
_entity_poly.entity_id
_entity_poly.type
_entity_poly.pdbx_seq_one_letter_code
_entity_poly.pdbx_strand_id
1 'polypeptide(L)'
;MTPRPFRLSADALAFSLLVAAYVPLRFIIPLPQLIPGQPALTAILLVGVGAYWLLDFVAAARVEAPRWLWRGKWLLVTAALVLIAIGPTLMIVFVRHQSAPYLWAHDGLIQNEIAVDYALAGRNPYVEDYSDTIMALAPFKVSTLTDNPALHYYAYLPMTFLLPMAPQSLATSLLGWFDQRFLFLALFIGVLVLAGSLVRQIERRLILTMILGLNPLTVTYLIEGRNDVMTLFWIVLAVVLARRGSWRGSAVVLALACTTKHTAWFFWPFWALYIGGSGTWRQRLRRAATPIGWWAG
;
A
#
# COMPACT_ATOMS: atom_id res chain seq x y z
N MET A 1 31.32 17.78 -32.47
CA MET A 1 30.56 17.28 -31.29
C MET A 1 29.94 15.96 -31.67
N THR A 2 30.40 14.84 -31.12
CA THR A 2 29.75 13.54 -31.32
C THR A 2 28.39 13.55 -30.60
N PRO A 3 27.28 13.18 -31.27
CA PRO A 3 25.99 13.09 -30.61
C PRO A 3 26.08 12.03 -29.52
N ARG A 4 25.76 12.42 -28.27
CA ARG A 4 25.65 11.43 -27.19
C ARG A 4 24.48 10.49 -27.53
N PRO A 5 24.65 9.16 -27.42
CA PRO A 5 23.55 8.23 -27.65
C PRO A 5 22.42 8.54 -26.66
N PHE A 6 21.19 8.64 -27.17
CA PHE A 6 20.01 8.83 -26.34
C PHE A 6 19.90 7.67 -25.34
N ARG A 7 19.70 8.00 -24.07
CA ARG A 7 19.45 7.04 -22.99
C ARG A 7 18.17 7.46 -22.30
N LEU A 8 17.25 6.50 -22.13
CA LEU A 8 16.06 6.71 -21.32
C LEU A 8 16.45 7.14 -19.91
N SER A 9 15.66 8.04 -19.34
CA SER A 9 15.79 8.42 -17.93
C SER A 9 15.49 7.24 -16.99
N ALA A 10 15.93 7.38 -15.74
CA ALA A 10 15.66 6.35 -14.72
C ALA A 10 14.15 6.23 -14.44
N ASP A 11 13.39 7.33 -14.50
CA ASP A 11 11.94 7.29 -14.35
C ASP A 11 11.23 6.62 -15.52
N ALA A 12 11.67 6.85 -16.77
CA ALA A 12 11.10 6.15 -17.92
C ALA A 12 11.36 4.64 -17.85
N LEU A 13 12.56 4.22 -17.46
CA LEU A 13 12.88 2.81 -17.25
C LEU A 13 12.03 2.19 -16.13
N ALA A 14 11.90 2.88 -14.99
CA ALA A 14 11.08 2.41 -13.88
C ALA A 14 9.61 2.26 -14.29
N PHE A 15 9.05 3.25 -15.00
CA PHE A 15 7.67 3.20 -15.50
C PHE A 15 7.46 2.00 -16.43
N SER A 16 8.33 1.82 -17.42
CA SER A 16 8.25 0.71 -18.37
C SER A 16 8.34 -0.65 -17.68
N LEU A 17 9.32 -0.83 -16.79
CA LEU A 17 9.52 -2.11 -16.10
C LEU A 17 8.32 -2.46 -15.21
N LEU A 18 7.82 -1.50 -14.44
CA LEU A 18 6.71 -1.74 -13.52
C LEU A 18 5.40 -1.96 -14.25
N VAL A 19 5.11 -1.23 -15.33
CA VAL A 19 3.93 -1.47 -16.15
C VAL A 19 4.03 -2.80 -16.91
N ALA A 20 5.20 -3.09 -17.51
CA ALA A 20 5.41 -4.32 -18.25
C ALA A 20 5.31 -5.57 -17.37
N ALA A 21 5.66 -5.49 -16.08
CA ALA A 21 5.54 -6.60 -15.14
C ALA A 21 4.11 -7.13 -14.99
N TYR A 22 3.07 -6.32 -15.25
CA TYR A 22 1.67 -6.77 -15.20
C TYR A 22 1.26 -7.58 -16.43
N VAL A 23 1.93 -7.43 -17.57
CA VAL A 23 1.62 -8.19 -18.80
C VAL A 23 1.81 -9.71 -18.60
N PRO A 24 2.93 -10.22 -18.04
CA PRO A 24 3.09 -11.65 -17.77
C PRO A 24 2.32 -12.12 -16.54
N LEU A 25 2.02 -11.25 -15.57
CA LEU A 25 1.37 -11.67 -14.32
C LEU A 25 -0.03 -12.27 -14.52
N ARG A 26 -0.70 -11.93 -15.64
CA ARG A 26 -1.94 -12.59 -16.06
C ARG A 26 -1.82 -14.13 -16.18
N PHE A 27 -0.60 -14.65 -16.33
CA PHE A 27 -0.33 -16.07 -16.48
C PHE A 27 0.15 -16.75 -15.18
N ILE A 28 0.52 -15.97 -14.17
CA ILE A 28 1.24 -16.47 -12.99
C ILE A 28 0.34 -16.44 -11.75
N ILE A 29 -0.47 -15.40 -11.60
CA ILE A 29 -1.34 -15.24 -10.43
C ILE A 29 -2.79 -15.32 -10.91
N PRO A 30 -3.62 -16.20 -10.33
CA PRO A 30 -5.06 -16.21 -10.56
C PRO A 30 -5.70 -15.01 -9.84
N LEU A 31 -5.25 -13.81 -10.18
CA LEU A 31 -5.98 -12.60 -9.86
C LEU A 31 -7.32 -12.66 -10.61
N PRO A 32 -8.37 -12.01 -10.09
CA PRO A 32 -9.52 -11.64 -10.92
C PRO A 32 -8.98 -11.06 -12.23
N GLN A 33 -9.55 -11.42 -13.38
CA GLN A 33 -9.05 -11.12 -14.75
C GLN A 33 -8.91 -9.61 -15.08
N LEU A 34 -8.89 -8.76 -14.08
CA LEU A 34 -9.06 -7.33 -14.13
C LEU A 34 -7.76 -6.59 -14.44
N ILE A 35 -6.57 -7.20 -14.34
CA ILE A 35 -5.32 -6.44 -14.56
C ILE A 35 -4.13 -7.24 -15.11
N PRO A 36 -3.68 -6.90 -16.32
CA PRO A 36 -4.49 -6.51 -17.45
C PRO A 36 -4.87 -7.83 -18.14
N GLY A 37 -5.99 -8.42 -17.72
CA GLY A 37 -6.55 -9.59 -18.41
C GLY A 37 -7.24 -9.21 -19.72
N GLN A 38 -7.69 -7.94 -19.84
CA GLN A 38 -8.36 -7.42 -21.03
C GLN A 38 -7.37 -6.82 -22.04
N PRO A 39 -7.43 -7.19 -23.34
CA PRO A 39 -6.56 -6.65 -24.38
C PRO A 39 -6.61 -5.12 -24.49
N ALA A 40 -7.78 -4.52 -24.27
CA ALA A 40 -7.95 -3.06 -24.32
C ALA A 40 -7.15 -2.34 -23.24
N LEU A 41 -7.19 -2.83 -21.99
CA LEU A 41 -6.39 -2.26 -20.89
C LEU A 41 -4.90 -2.43 -21.14
N THR A 42 -4.47 -3.59 -21.64
CA THR A 42 -3.07 -3.81 -22.06
C THR A 42 -2.65 -2.80 -23.13
N ALA A 43 -3.47 -2.59 -24.15
CA ALA A 43 -3.20 -1.63 -25.22
C ALA A 43 -3.09 -0.20 -24.68
N ILE A 44 -4.00 0.22 -23.79
CA ILE A 44 -3.95 1.53 -23.13
C ILE A 44 -2.65 1.70 -22.33
N LEU A 45 -2.22 0.68 -21.58
CA LEU A 45 -0.97 0.73 -20.82
C LEU A 45 0.25 0.81 -21.73
N LEU A 46 0.28 0.05 -22.84
CA LEU A 46 1.37 0.12 -23.82
C LEU A 46 1.44 1.49 -24.51
N VAL A 47 0.30 2.06 -24.89
CA VAL A 47 0.21 3.43 -25.41
C VAL A 47 0.70 4.43 -24.35
N GLY A 48 0.34 4.22 -23.08
CA GLY A 48 0.83 5.03 -21.95
C GLY A 48 2.35 4.98 -21.80
N VAL A 49 2.97 3.80 -21.95
CA VAL A 49 4.44 3.65 -21.94
C VAL A 49 5.07 4.37 -23.13
N GLY A 50 4.51 4.22 -24.34
CA GLY A 50 4.99 4.95 -25.52
C GLY A 50 4.88 6.48 -25.37
N ALA A 51 3.76 6.96 -24.82
CA ALA A 51 3.57 8.38 -24.50
C ALA A 51 4.58 8.87 -23.45
N TYR A 52 4.89 8.04 -22.45
CA TYR A 52 5.89 8.39 -21.44
C TYR A 52 7.29 8.54 -22.06
N TRP A 53 7.68 7.60 -22.94
CA TRP A 53 8.94 7.68 -23.67
C TRP A 53 9.02 8.91 -24.56
N LEU A 54 7.92 9.28 -25.22
CA LEU A 54 7.87 10.51 -26.01
C LEU A 54 8.11 11.74 -25.13
N LEU A 55 7.44 11.84 -23.97
CA LEU A 55 7.67 12.94 -23.03
C LEU A 55 9.11 12.95 -22.50
N ASP A 56 9.68 11.77 -22.25
CA ASP A 56 11.06 11.61 -21.81
C ASP A 56 12.06 12.07 -22.87
N PHE A 57 11.86 11.66 -24.12
CA PHE A 57 12.67 12.08 -25.25
C PHE A 57 12.63 13.59 -25.47
N VAL A 58 11.42 14.19 -25.43
CA VAL A 58 11.25 15.64 -25.57
C VAL A 58 11.90 16.39 -24.40
N ALA A 59 11.87 15.82 -23.18
CA ALA A 59 12.54 16.40 -22.03
C ALA A 59 14.07 16.36 -22.18
N ALA A 60 14.63 15.24 -22.64
CA ALA A 60 16.07 15.06 -22.83
C ALA A 60 16.66 15.95 -23.95
N ALA A 61 15.85 16.30 -24.95
CA ALA A 61 16.25 17.22 -26.02
C ALA A 61 16.32 18.70 -25.58
N ARG A 62 15.89 19.03 -24.35
CA ARG A 62 15.84 20.40 -23.83
C ARG A 62 16.85 20.58 -22.70
N VAL A 63 17.50 21.75 -22.65
CA VAL A 63 18.40 22.14 -21.54
C VAL A 63 17.63 22.22 -20.23
N GLU A 64 16.42 22.78 -20.27
CA GLU A 64 15.49 22.80 -19.14
C GLU A 64 14.13 22.28 -19.58
N ALA A 65 13.66 21.22 -18.91
CA ALA A 65 12.38 20.62 -19.21
C ALA A 65 11.23 21.50 -18.68
N PRO A 66 10.32 22.00 -19.53
CA PRO A 66 9.18 22.80 -19.10
C PRO A 66 8.24 22.02 -18.17
N ARG A 67 7.55 22.74 -17.27
CA ARG A 67 6.68 22.16 -16.23
C ARG A 67 5.59 21.23 -16.77
N TRP A 68 5.10 21.46 -18.00
CA TRP A 68 4.05 20.63 -18.60
C TRP A 68 4.51 19.21 -18.91
N LEU A 69 5.80 18.99 -19.23
CA LEU A 69 6.35 17.64 -19.46
C LEU A 69 6.27 16.81 -18.17
N TRP A 70 6.67 17.41 -17.04
CA TRP A 70 6.57 16.76 -15.74
C TRP A 70 5.12 16.50 -15.34
N ARG A 71 4.20 17.44 -15.60
CA ARG A 71 2.77 17.23 -15.38
C ARG A 71 2.23 16.08 -16.24
N GLY A 72 2.65 15.97 -17.49
CA GLY A 72 2.32 14.85 -18.38
C GLY A 72 2.82 13.51 -17.84
N LYS A 73 4.07 13.44 -17.38
CA LYS A 73 4.62 12.24 -16.72
C LYS A 73 3.82 11.86 -15.48
N TRP A 74 3.49 12.81 -14.61
CA TRP A 74 2.63 12.57 -13.43
C TRP A 74 1.23 12.10 -13.81
N LEU A 75 0.63 12.66 -14.85
CA LEU A 75 -0.68 12.24 -15.34
C LEU A 75 -0.64 10.77 -15.80
N LEU A 76 0.38 10.37 -16.55
CA LEU A 76 0.55 8.99 -17.01
C LEU A 76 0.78 8.02 -15.84
N VAL A 77 1.61 8.38 -14.85
CA VAL A 77 1.78 7.56 -13.63
C VAL A 77 0.48 7.44 -12.86
N THR A 78 -0.27 8.54 -12.71
CA THR A 78 -1.56 8.54 -12.00
C THR A 78 -2.58 7.69 -12.75
N ALA A 79 -2.66 7.80 -14.07
CA ALA A 79 -3.52 6.95 -14.89
C ALA A 79 -3.17 5.48 -14.75
N ALA A 80 -1.87 5.13 -14.77
CA ALA A 80 -1.42 3.76 -14.53
C ALA A 80 -1.81 3.27 -13.13
N LEU A 81 -1.64 4.07 -12.07
CA LEU A 81 -2.06 3.72 -10.71
C LEU A 81 -3.56 3.46 -10.61
N VAL A 82 -4.37 4.28 -11.30
CA VAL A 82 -5.82 4.08 -11.34
C VAL A 82 -6.17 2.79 -12.07
N LEU A 83 -5.58 2.53 -13.23
CA LEU A 83 -5.88 1.35 -14.04
C LEU A 83 -5.34 0.04 -13.44
N ILE A 84 -4.24 0.10 -12.70
CA ILE A 84 -3.50 -1.08 -12.21
C ILE A 84 -3.76 -1.37 -10.73
N ALA A 85 -4.12 -0.39 -9.92
CA ALA A 85 -4.30 -0.62 -8.48
C ALA A 85 -5.69 -0.20 -8.00
N ILE A 86 -6.02 1.10 -8.15
CA ILE A 86 -7.21 1.68 -7.50
C ILE A 86 -8.50 1.16 -8.12
N GLY A 87 -8.65 1.29 -9.45
CA GLY A 87 -9.87 0.91 -10.17
C GLY A 87 -10.23 -0.56 -9.96
N PRO A 88 -9.29 -1.49 -10.15
CA PRO A 88 -9.54 -2.91 -9.94
C PRO A 88 -9.83 -3.29 -8.48
N THR A 89 -9.18 -2.64 -7.51
CA THR A 89 -9.52 -2.82 -6.09
C THR A 89 -10.97 -2.38 -5.84
N LEU A 90 -11.36 -1.19 -6.30
CA LEU A 90 -12.73 -0.69 -6.19
C LEU A 90 -13.73 -1.59 -6.91
N MET A 91 -13.39 -2.08 -8.09
CA MET A 91 -14.25 -2.98 -8.85
C MET A 91 -14.56 -4.25 -8.06
N ILE A 92 -13.55 -4.88 -7.45
CA ILE A 92 -13.75 -6.11 -6.65
C ILE A 92 -14.53 -5.81 -5.37
N VAL A 93 -14.34 -4.63 -4.75
CA VAL A 93 -15.20 -4.18 -3.64
C VAL A 93 -16.67 -4.13 -4.07
N PHE A 94 -16.98 -3.52 -5.21
CA PHE A 94 -18.36 -3.43 -5.69
C PHE A 94 -18.92 -4.78 -6.16
N VAL A 95 -18.12 -5.62 -6.80
CA VAL A 95 -18.53 -6.98 -7.18
C VAL A 95 -18.81 -7.83 -5.94
N ARG A 96 -17.99 -7.73 -4.88
CA ARG A 96 -18.26 -8.38 -3.59
C ARG A 96 -19.58 -7.91 -2.99
N HIS A 97 -19.81 -6.59 -2.98
CA HIS A 97 -21.04 -6.00 -2.45
C HIS A 97 -22.30 -6.49 -3.20
N GLN A 98 -22.21 -6.72 -4.51
CA GLN A 98 -23.33 -7.21 -5.34
C GLN A 98 -23.48 -8.74 -5.34
N SER A 99 -22.53 -9.48 -4.77
CA SER A 99 -22.52 -10.95 -4.79
C SER A 99 -22.69 -11.52 -3.38
N ALA A 100 -21.60 -11.96 -2.75
CA ALA A 100 -21.63 -12.50 -1.40
C ALA A 100 -20.43 -11.99 -0.58
N PRO A 101 -20.60 -11.75 0.74
CA PRO A 101 -19.54 -11.20 1.60
C PRO A 101 -18.26 -12.04 1.68
N TYR A 102 -18.34 -13.35 1.45
CA TYR A 102 -17.19 -14.27 1.50
C TYR A 102 -16.51 -14.49 0.13
N LEU A 103 -17.08 -13.98 -0.95
CA LEU A 103 -16.49 -14.03 -2.29
C LEU A 103 -15.62 -12.80 -2.54
N TRP A 104 -14.64 -12.93 -3.44
CA TRP A 104 -13.84 -11.80 -3.92
C TRP A 104 -13.06 -11.05 -2.83
N ALA A 105 -12.74 -11.74 -1.73
CA ALA A 105 -11.95 -11.24 -0.62
C ALA A 105 -11.00 -12.34 -0.11
N HIS A 106 -9.84 -11.92 0.37
CA HIS A 106 -8.93 -12.78 1.12
C HIS A 106 -9.58 -13.14 2.48
N ASP A 107 -9.38 -14.37 2.97
CA ASP A 107 -9.95 -14.85 4.23
C ASP A 107 -9.62 -13.94 5.42
N GLY A 108 -8.39 -13.45 5.50
CA GLY A 108 -7.94 -12.47 6.49
C GLY A 108 -8.65 -11.12 6.45
N LEU A 109 -9.17 -10.70 5.29
CA LEU A 109 -10.01 -9.50 5.21
C LEU A 109 -11.34 -9.76 5.93
N ILE A 110 -11.98 -10.89 5.60
CA ILE A 110 -13.26 -11.30 6.18
C ILE A 110 -13.12 -11.45 7.71
N GLN A 111 -12.05 -12.13 8.15
CA GLN A 111 -11.78 -12.33 9.56
C GLN A 111 -11.59 -11.00 10.31
N ASN A 112 -10.93 -10.02 9.71
CA ASN A 112 -10.73 -8.70 10.33
C ASN A 112 -12.03 -7.92 10.45
N GLU A 113 -12.90 -7.93 9.43
CA GLU A 113 -14.21 -7.27 9.50
C GLU A 113 -15.06 -7.86 10.64
N ILE A 114 -15.07 -9.19 10.80
CA ILE A 114 -15.76 -9.86 11.92
C ILE A 114 -15.10 -9.54 13.26
N ALA A 115 -13.76 -9.53 13.33
CA ALA A 115 -13.03 -9.18 14.55
C ALA A 115 -13.34 -7.75 15.01
N VAL A 116 -13.54 -6.82 14.07
CA VAL A 116 -14.02 -5.47 14.39
C VAL A 116 -15.41 -5.51 15.00
N ASP A 117 -16.33 -6.29 14.45
CA ASP A 117 -17.69 -6.42 14.98
C ASP A 117 -17.69 -7.01 16.41
N TYR A 118 -16.84 -8.02 16.66
CA TYR A 118 -16.61 -8.52 18.01
C TYR A 118 -16.08 -7.43 18.95
N ALA A 119 -15.04 -6.70 18.55
CA ALA A 119 -14.48 -5.64 19.38
C ALA A 119 -15.50 -4.51 19.67
N LEU A 120 -16.31 -4.12 18.68
CA LEU A 120 -17.38 -3.13 18.83
C LEU A 120 -18.49 -3.62 19.76
N ALA A 121 -18.74 -4.93 19.81
CA ALA A 121 -19.67 -5.57 20.74
C ALA A 121 -19.07 -5.81 22.15
N GLY A 122 -17.83 -5.38 22.41
CA GLY A 122 -17.14 -5.61 23.68
C GLY A 122 -16.63 -7.05 23.86
N ARG A 123 -16.61 -7.85 22.78
CA ARG A 123 -16.08 -9.21 22.74
C ARG A 123 -14.61 -9.19 22.34
N ASN A 124 -13.82 -10.12 22.86
CA ASN A 124 -12.39 -10.19 22.58
C ASN A 124 -12.13 -11.11 21.37
N PRO A 125 -11.72 -10.58 20.19
CA PRO A 125 -11.58 -11.39 18.97
C PRO A 125 -10.61 -12.59 19.10
N TYR A 126 -9.67 -12.55 20.04
CA TYR A 126 -8.70 -13.62 20.25
C TYR A 126 -9.24 -14.88 20.92
N VAL A 127 -10.43 -14.83 21.52
CA VAL A 127 -11.05 -15.98 22.20
C VAL A 127 -12.35 -16.42 21.56
N GLU A 128 -12.77 -15.73 20.51
CA GLU A 128 -14.02 -16.01 19.80
C GLU A 128 -13.81 -17.03 18.69
N ASP A 129 -14.86 -17.80 18.44
CA ASP A 129 -14.93 -18.71 17.31
C ASP A 129 -15.58 -18.00 16.10
N TYR A 130 -15.12 -18.33 14.90
CA TYR A 130 -15.55 -17.76 13.63
C TYR A 130 -16.32 -18.78 12.77
N SER A 131 -16.52 -20.01 13.25
CA SER A 131 -17.23 -21.09 12.53
C SER A 131 -18.70 -20.78 12.28
N ASP A 132 -19.33 -20.00 13.15
CA ASP A 132 -20.74 -19.57 13.01
C ASP A 132 -20.87 -18.25 12.22
N THR A 133 -19.86 -17.88 11.44
CA THR A 133 -19.81 -16.61 10.70
C THR A 133 -19.70 -16.84 9.19
N ILE A 134 -19.81 -15.77 8.40
CA ILE A 134 -19.57 -15.80 6.95
C ILE A 134 -18.16 -16.33 6.58
N MET A 135 -17.22 -16.31 7.52
CA MET A 135 -15.87 -16.83 7.30
C MET A 135 -15.87 -18.34 7.05
N ALA A 136 -16.78 -19.09 7.67
CA ALA A 136 -16.90 -20.55 7.46
C ALA A 136 -17.37 -20.91 6.03
N LEU A 137 -17.94 -19.95 5.31
CA LEU A 137 -18.36 -20.11 3.91
C LEU A 137 -17.20 -19.83 2.93
N ALA A 138 -16.09 -19.25 3.40
CA ALA A 138 -14.94 -18.94 2.56
C ALA A 138 -14.23 -20.24 2.12
N PRO A 139 -13.93 -20.42 0.82
CA PRO A 139 -13.22 -21.61 0.35
C PRO A 139 -11.83 -21.71 1.00
N PHE A 140 -11.57 -22.81 1.69
CA PHE A 140 -10.26 -23.10 2.26
C PHE A 140 -9.77 -24.48 1.80
N LYS A 141 -8.58 -24.50 1.20
CA LYS A 141 -7.87 -25.75 0.87
C LYS A 141 -6.39 -25.47 0.73
N VAL A 142 -5.60 -25.98 1.66
CA VAL A 142 -4.14 -25.89 1.62
C VAL A 142 -3.57 -27.30 1.73
N SER A 143 -3.11 -27.85 0.60
CA SER A 143 -2.63 -29.24 0.52
C SER A 143 -3.71 -30.23 1.01
N THR A 144 -3.46 -30.96 2.10
CA THR A 144 -4.38 -31.91 2.73
C THR A 144 -5.26 -31.29 3.81
N LEU A 145 -5.00 -30.04 4.22
CA LEU A 145 -5.81 -29.33 5.21
C LEU A 145 -7.08 -28.80 4.55
N THR A 146 -8.21 -29.35 4.97
CA THR A 146 -9.57 -28.92 4.57
C THR A 146 -10.24 -28.09 5.65
N ASP A 147 -9.82 -28.25 6.91
CA ASP A 147 -10.30 -27.46 8.02
C ASP A 147 -9.48 -26.17 8.15
N ASN A 148 -10.15 -25.04 8.25
CA ASN A 148 -9.51 -23.73 8.26
C ASN A 148 -9.18 -23.33 9.70
N PRO A 149 -7.91 -23.35 10.14
CA PRO A 149 -7.54 -23.00 11.52
C PRO A 149 -7.87 -21.54 11.86
N ALA A 150 -8.03 -20.67 10.87
CA ALA A 150 -8.47 -19.30 11.09
C ALA A 150 -9.94 -19.20 11.54
N LEU A 151 -10.71 -20.30 11.53
CA LEU A 151 -12.03 -20.33 12.15
C LEU A 151 -11.96 -20.35 13.69
N HIS A 152 -10.87 -20.87 14.25
CA HIS A 152 -10.75 -21.05 15.71
C HIS A 152 -9.80 -20.06 16.36
N TYR A 153 -8.97 -19.37 15.57
CA TYR A 153 -7.97 -18.44 16.07
C TYR A 153 -7.87 -17.20 15.21
N TYR A 154 -7.89 -16.04 15.86
CA TYR A 154 -7.58 -14.79 15.20
C TYR A 154 -6.08 -14.68 14.87
N ALA A 155 -5.76 -14.60 13.57
CA ALA A 155 -4.39 -14.75 13.08
C ALA A 155 -3.54 -13.47 13.11
N TYR A 156 -4.12 -12.32 13.49
CA TYR A 156 -3.48 -11.02 13.32
C TYR A 156 -3.22 -10.29 14.64
N LEU A 157 -2.32 -9.30 14.59
CA LEU A 157 -2.01 -8.45 15.74
C LEU A 157 -3.06 -7.34 15.92
N PRO A 158 -3.22 -6.78 17.14
CA PRO A 158 -4.44 -6.06 17.50
C PRO A 158 -4.76 -4.85 16.62
N MET A 159 -3.73 -4.16 16.10
CA MET A 159 -3.96 -2.96 15.30
C MET A 159 -4.73 -3.24 14.00
N THR A 160 -4.78 -4.49 13.55
CA THR A 160 -5.48 -4.89 12.33
C THR A 160 -7.01 -4.85 12.45
N PHE A 161 -7.56 -5.06 13.65
CA PHE A 161 -8.97 -4.80 13.93
C PHE A 161 -9.19 -3.47 14.66
N LEU A 162 -8.25 -2.99 15.50
CA LEU A 162 -8.43 -1.71 16.20
C LEU A 162 -8.47 -0.50 15.25
N LEU A 163 -7.63 -0.46 14.21
CA LEU A 163 -7.63 0.65 13.25
C LEU A 163 -8.96 0.78 12.50
N PRO A 164 -9.53 -0.31 11.92
CA PRO A 164 -10.80 -0.22 11.21
C PRO A 164 -12.04 -0.03 12.08
N MET A 165 -12.00 -0.15 13.42
CA MET A 165 -13.19 0.02 14.28
C MET A 165 -13.97 1.31 13.98
N ALA A 166 -13.27 2.46 13.94
CA ALA A 166 -13.91 3.74 13.69
C ALA A 166 -14.49 3.86 12.26
N PRO A 167 -13.73 3.63 11.17
CA PRO A 167 -14.29 3.73 9.82
C PRO A 167 -15.36 2.67 9.52
N GLN A 168 -15.25 1.45 10.06
CA GLN A 168 -16.28 0.41 9.90
C GLN A 168 -17.57 0.81 10.61
N SER A 169 -17.50 1.20 11.89
CA SER A 169 -18.67 1.66 12.64
C SER A 169 -19.38 2.83 11.95
N LEU A 170 -18.60 3.80 11.45
CA LEU A 170 -19.14 4.94 10.73
C LEU A 170 -19.79 4.54 9.40
N ALA A 171 -19.11 3.74 8.57
CA ALA A 171 -19.61 3.33 7.27
C ALA A 171 -20.85 2.44 7.40
N THR A 172 -20.85 1.47 8.31
CA THR A 172 -22.03 0.62 8.56
C THR A 172 -23.21 1.45 9.07
N SER A 173 -22.98 2.46 9.90
CA SER A 173 -24.06 3.34 10.40
C SER A 173 -24.64 4.26 9.32
N LEU A 174 -23.82 4.74 8.38
CA LEU A 174 -24.24 5.70 7.35
C LEU A 174 -24.72 5.04 6.05
N LEU A 175 -24.09 3.94 5.65
CA LEU A 175 -24.28 3.29 4.35
C LEU A 175 -24.89 1.89 4.48
N GLY A 176 -24.90 1.30 5.68
CA GLY A 176 -25.38 -0.07 5.91
C GLY A 176 -24.38 -1.16 5.53
N TRP A 177 -23.18 -0.80 5.06
CA TRP A 177 -22.12 -1.75 4.70
C TRP A 177 -20.73 -1.11 4.79
N PHE A 178 -19.73 -1.97 4.86
CA PHE A 178 -18.32 -1.58 4.85
C PHE A 178 -17.51 -2.63 4.09
N ASP A 179 -16.42 -2.19 3.47
CA ASP A 179 -15.37 -3.08 2.97
C ASP A 179 -14.02 -2.52 3.41
N GLN A 180 -13.22 -3.36 4.07
CA GLN A 180 -11.95 -2.95 4.65
C GLN A 180 -10.95 -2.41 3.61
N ARG A 181 -11.10 -2.74 2.32
CA ARG A 181 -10.25 -2.20 1.25
C ARG A 181 -10.40 -0.71 1.05
N PHE A 182 -11.50 -0.08 1.47
CA PHE A 182 -11.59 1.39 1.46
C PHE A 182 -10.54 2.02 2.39
N LEU A 183 -10.37 1.46 3.59
CA LEU A 183 -9.31 1.86 4.49
C LEU A 183 -7.93 1.57 3.88
N PHE A 184 -7.74 0.41 3.27
CA PHE A 184 -6.47 0.06 2.62
C PHE A 184 -6.11 1.01 1.47
N LEU A 185 -7.07 1.41 0.65
CA LEU A 185 -6.87 2.41 -0.40
C LEU A 185 -6.51 3.78 0.16
N ALA A 186 -7.16 4.20 1.26
CA ALA A 186 -6.81 5.46 1.93
C ALA A 186 -5.37 5.43 2.47
N LEU A 187 -4.96 4.33 3.12
CA LEU A 187 -3.60 4.13 3.61
C LEU A 187 -2.58 4.02 2.47
N PHE A 188 -2.94 3.36 1.37
CA PHE A 188 -2.12 3.26 0.16
C PHE A 188 -1.85 4.64 -0.44
N ILE A 189 -2.89 5.46 -0.64
CA ILE A 189 -2.75 6.85 -1.10
C ILE A 189 -1.88 7.65 -0.11
N GLY A 190 -2.10 7.44 1.19
CA GLY A 190 -1.26 8.00 2.26
C GLY A 190 0.22 7.65 2.09
N VAL A 191 0.54 6.37 1.82
CA VAL A 191 1.91 5.91 1.53
C VAL A 191 2.50 6.68 0.35
N LEU A 192 1.78 6.79 -0.77
CA LEU A 192 2.30 7.46 -1.97
C LEU A 192 2.57 8.96 -1.74
N VAL A 193 1.67 9.64 -1.02
CA VAL A 193 1.82 11.05 -0.65
C VAL A 193 3.00 11.25 0.30
N LEU A 194 3.06 10.45 1.37
CA LEU A 194 4.10 10.52 2.40
C LEU A 194 5.48 10.18 1.84
N ALA A 195 5.59 9.10 1.08
CA ALA A 195 6.83 8.71 0.42
C ALA A 195 7.31 9.81 -0.55
N GLY A 196 6.39 10.41 -1.30
CA GLY A 196 6.71 11.53 -2.18
C GLY A 196 7.29 12.74 -1.45
N SER A 197 6.96 12.94 -0.17
CA SER A 197 7.52 14.02 0.66
C SER A 197 8.96 13.77 1.14
N LEU A 198 9.45 12.53 1.05
CA LEU A 198 10.83 12.18 1.46
C LEU A 198 11.89 12.64 0.45
N VAL A 199 11.46 13.03 -0.76
CA VAL A 199 12.33 13.25 -1.91
C VAL A 199 12.11 14.65 -2.49
N ARG A 200 13.19 15.42 -2.66
CA ARG A 200 13.13 16.80 -3.20
C ARG A 200 13.11 16.85 -4.72
N GLN A 201 13.82 15.93 -5.38
CA GLN A 201 13.93 15.91 -6.85
C GLN A 201 12.69 15.27 -7.46
N ILE A 202 12.09 15.94 -8.46
CA ILE A 202 10.83 15.51 -9.07
C ILE A 202 10.90 14.13 -9.73
N GLU A 203 12.01 13.84 -10.41
CA GLU A 203 12.29 12.56 -11.04
C GLU A 203 12.32 11.41 -10.01
N ARG A 204 13.10 11.59 -8.95
CA ARG A 204 13.18 10.60 -7.87
C ARG A 204 11.85 10.42 -7.15
N ARG A 205 11.04 11.49 -7.04
CA ARG A 205 9.69 11.42 -6.47
C ARG A 205 8.78 10.57 -7.35
N LEU A 206 8.81 10.76 -8.68
CA LEU A 206 8.11 9.89 -9.63
C LEU A 206 8.55 8.43 -9.48
N ILE A 207 9.86 8.17 -9.48
CA ILE A 207 10.41 6.82 -9.33
C ILE A 207 9.90 6.15 -8.05
N LEU A 208 9.99 6.84 -6.91
CA LEU A 208 9.52 6.30 -5.64
C LEU A 208 8.02 6.02 -5.63
N THR A 209 7.20 6.92 -6.19
CA THR A 209 5.76 6.70 -6.34
C THR A 209 5.46 5.50 -7.23
N MET A 210 6.19 5.32 -8.34
CA MET A 210 6.01 4.17 -9.21
C MET A 210 6.43 2.87 -8.50
N ILE A 211 7.60 2.85 -7.85
CA ILE A 211 8.08 1.66 -7.12
C ILE A 211 7.10 1.24 -6.03
N LEU A 212 6.50 2.17 -5.29
CA LEU A 212 5.56 1.80 -4.23
C LEU A 212 4.17 1.50 -4.77
N GLY A 213 3.71 2.26 -5.77
CA GLY A 213 2.32 2.21 -6.23
C GLY A 213 2.06 1.26 -7.38
N LEU A 214 3.09 0.91 -8.16
CA LEU A 214 3.01 -0.01 -9.29
C LEU A 214 3.81 -1.29 -9.05
N ASN A 215 4.32 -1.54 -7.84
CA ASN A 215 4.95 -2.82 -7.53
C ASN A 215 3.90 -3.94 -7.55
N PRO A 216 4.06 -4.96 -8.41
CA PRO A 216 3.05 -5.99 -8.56
C PRO A 216 2.76 -6.78 -7.30
N LEU A 217 3.75 -7.02 -6.44
CA LEU A 217 3.53 -7.72 -5.17
C LEU A 217 2.63 -6.90 -4.24
N THR A 218 2.84 -5.58 -4.20
CA THR A 218 2.04 -4.67 -3.36
C THR A 218 0.61 -4.57 -3.90
N VAL A 219 0.47 -4.39 -5.20
CA VAL A 219 -0.82 -4.19 -5.87
C VAL A 219 -1.68 -5.44 -5.80
N THR A 220 -1.12 -6.62 -6.10
CA THR A 220 -1.86 -7.90 -6.02
C THR A 220 -2.44 -8.12 -4.63
N TYR A 221 -1.64 -7.91 -3.58
CA TYR A 221 -2.09 -8.07 -2.21
C TYR A 221 -3.10 -7.01 -1.77
N LEU A 222 -2.97 -5.77 -2.26
CA LEU A 222 -3.95 -4.71 -2.02
C LEU A 222 -5.34 -5.07 -2.59
N ILE A 223 -5.37 -5.55 -3.83
CA ILE A 223 -6.58 -5.95 -4.56
C ILE A 223 -7.31 -7.09 -3.85
N GLU A 224 -6.56 -8.11 -3.41
CA GLU A 224 -7.09 -9.24 -2.65
C GLU A 224 -7.63 -8.84 -1.27
N GLY A 225 -7.21 -7.68 -0.75
CA GLY A 225 -7.59 -7.23 0.58
C GLY A 225 -6.67 -7.75 1.70
N ARG A 226 -5.38 -7.95 1.41
CA ARG A 226 -4.40 -8.23 2.45
C ARG A 226 -3.98 -6.94 3.17
N ASN A 227 -3.64 -7.08 4.44
CA ASN A 227 -3.36 -5.95 5.34
C ASN A 227 -1.93 -5.38 5.26
N ASP A 228 -1.11 -5.82 4.30
CA ASP A 228 0.29 -5.40 4.14
C ASP A 228 0.46 -3.88 4.04
N VAL A 229 -0.48 -3.22 3.37
CA VAL A 229 -0.45 -1.76 3.21
C VAL A 229 -0.60 -0.99 4.52
N MET A 230 -1.28 -1.57 5.52
CA MET A 230 -1.37 -0.96 6.86
C MET A 230 0.01 -0.85 7.49
N THR A 231 0.78 -1.93 7.41
CA THR A 231 2.14 -1.97 7.95
C THR A 231 3.07 -1.03 7.18
N LEU A 232 2.96 -1.03 5.84
CA LEU A 232 3.74 -0.13 4.99
C LEU A 232 3.46 1.35 5.31
N PHE A 233 2.20 1.71 5.53
CA PHE A 233 1.81 3.06 5.93
C PHE A 233 2.50 3.51 7.21
N TRP A 234 2.45 2.68 8.26
CA TRP A 234 3.12 3.00 9.52
C TRP A 234 4.63 3.13 9.35
N ILE A 235 5.28 2.24 8.61
CA ILE A 235 6.73 2.32 8.37
C ILE A 235 7.10 3.61 7.64
N VAL A 236 6.40 3.95 6.56
CA VAL A 236 6.66 5.17 5.79
C VAL A 236 6.42 6.41 6.65
N LEU A 237 5.34 6.45 7.42
CA LEU A 237 5.06 7.55 8.33
C LEU A 237 6.14 7.67 9.42
N ALA A 238 6.60 6.56 10.00
CA ALA A 238 7.69 6.56 10.98
C ALA A 238 8.96 7.16 10.39
N VAL A 239 9.32 6.81 9.14
CA VAL A 239 10.48 7.38 8.44
C VAL A 239 10.29 8.89 8.18
N VAL A 240 9.11 9.33 7.75
CA VAL A 240 8.81 10.75 7.54
C VAL A 240 8.96 11.54 8.84
N LEU A 241 8.41 11.04 9.94
CA LEU A 241 8.53 11.68 11.26
C LEU A 241 9.99 11.73 11.74
N ALA A 242 10.74 10.64 11.55
CA ALA A 242 12.16 10.60 11.88
C ALA A 242 12.97 11.63 11.07
N ARG A 243 12.70 11.73 9.77
CA ARG A 243 13.34 12.71 8.87
C ARG A 243 13.03 14.15 9.22
N ARG A 244 11.86 14.41 9.82
CA ARG A 244 11.44 15.71 10.36
C ARG A 244 11.96 15.96 11.78
N GLY A 245 12.70 15.02 12.38
CA GLY A 245 13.24 15.14 13.74
C GLY A 245 12.24 14.81 14.86
N SER A 246 11.04 14.32 14.54
CA SER A 246 10.06 13.86 15.53
C SER A 246 10.33 12.41 15.92
N TRP A 247 11.36 12.20 16.75
CA TRP A 247 11.85 10.88 17.12
C TRP A 247 10.85 10.07 17.95
N ARG A 248 10.18 10.72 18.91
CA ARG A 248 9.12 10.08 19.70
C ARG A 248 7.92 9.72 18.84
N GLY A 249 7.49 10.63 17.96
CA GLY A 249 6.41 10.34 17.02
C GLY A 249 6.75 9.16 16.12
N SER A 250 7.98 9.14 15.59
CA SER A 250 8.50 8.02 14.81
C SER A 250 8.48 6.69 15.60
N ALA A 251 8.91 6.70 16.87
CA ALA A 251 8.91 5.53 17.74
C ALA A 251 7.50 4.98 17.98
N VAL A 252 6.55 5.87 18.31
CA VAL A 252 5.14 5.51 18.53
C VAL A 252 4.56 4.90 17.26
N VAL A 253 4.78 5.53 16.10
CA VAL A 253 4.27 5.01 14.82
C VAL A 253 4.93 3.68 14.45
N LEU A 254 6.22 3.49 14.75
CA LEU A 254 6.87 2.20 14.53
C LEU A 254 6.29 1.12 15.46
N ALA A 255 5.95 1.46 16.71
CA ALA A 255 5.24 0.55 17.60
C ALA A 255 3.86 0.16 17.04
N LEU A 256 3.13 1.10 16.43
CA LEU A 256 1.88 0.80 15.71
C LEU A 256 2.10 -0.20 14.57
N ALA A 257 3.20 -0.07 13.82
CA ALA A 257 3.59 -1.05 12.80
C ALA A 257 3.81 -2.43 13.43
N CYS A 258 4.55 -2.49 14.55
CA CYS A 258 4.82 -3.72 15.29
C CYS A 258 3.55 -4.37 15.87
N THR A 259 2.52 -3.60 16.21
CA THR A 259 1.20 -4.12 16.62
C THR A 259 0.26 -4.40 15.44
N THR A 260 0.70 -4.15 14.21
CA THR A 260 -0.05 -4.49 12.98
C THR A 260 0.45 -5.80 12.39
N LYS A 261 1.77 -5.99 12.28
CA LYS A 261 2.36 -7.19 11.68
C LYS A 261 3.74 -7.50 12.25
N HIS A 262 3.99 -8.77 12.55
CA HIS A 262 5.26 -9.26 13.08
C HIS A 262 6.47 -8.89 12.21
N THR A 263 6.29 -8.82 10.89
CA THR A 263 7.36 -8.43 9.96
C THR A 263 7.89 -7.02 10.19
N ALA A 264 7.11 -6.14 10.82
CA ALA A 264 7.56 -4.80 11.21
C ALA A 264 8.65 -4.84 12.30
N TRP A 265 8.74 -5.92 13.09
CA TRP A 265 9.74 -6.03 14.16
C TRP A 265 11.16 -6.01 13.61
N PHE A 266 11.36 -6.49 12.38
CA PHE A 266 12.65 -6.42 11.70
C PHE A 266 13.09 -5.00 11.36
N PHE A 267 12.19 -4.01 11.37
CA PHE A 267 12.56 -2.60 11.16
C PHE A 267 13.14 -1.95 12.42
N TRP A 268 12.91 -2.53 13.60
CA TRP A 268 13.37 -1.97 14.87
C TRP A 268 14.89 -1.76 14.94
N PRO A 269 15.75 -2.74 14.58
CA PRO A 269 17.20 -2.55 14.61
C PRO A 269 17.67 -1.43 13.69
N PHE A 270 17.09 -1.32 12.48
CA PHE A 270 17.46 -0.28 11.52
C PHE A 270 17.03 1.10 11.98
N TRP A 271 15.84 1.20 12.57
CA TRP A 271 15.37 2.45 13.18
C TRP A 271 16.24 2.86 14.36
N ALA A 272 16.61 1.92 15.24
CA ALA A 272 17.50 2.15 16.36
C ALA A 272 18.89 2.60 15.90
N LEU A 273 19.44 1.98 14.84
CA LEU A 273 20.69 2.40 14.21
C LEU A 273 20.58 3.78 13.55
N TYR A 274 19.45 4.10 12.91
CA TYR A 274 19.23 5.41 12.31
C TYR A 274 19.25 6.54 13.35
N ILE A 275 18.62 6.31 14.51
CA ILE A 275 18.56 7.28 15.61
C ILE A 275 19.84 7.30 16.43
N GLY A 276 20.41 6.13 16.71
CA GLY A 276 21.62 5.95 17.52
C GLY A 276 22.91 6.24 16.76
N GLY A 277 22.93 6.09 15.44
CA GLY A 277 24.14 6.14 14.62
C GLY A 277 24.62 7.53 14.23
N SER A 278 23.83 8.59 14.45
CA SER A 278 24.23 9.96 14.10
C SER A 278 24.42 10.84 15.33
N GLY A 279 25.57 11.51 15.46
CA GLY A 279 25.83 12.52 16.49
C GLY A 279 26.45 12.03 17.81
N THR A 280 26.79 12.97 18.68
CA THR A 280 27.40 12.74 20.00
C THR A 280 26.40 12.12 20.99
N TRP A 281 26.89 11.48 22.06
CA TRP A 281 26.04 10.85 23.08
C TRP A 281 24.96 11.80 23.66
N ARG A 282 25.29 13.10 23.83
CA ARG A 282 24.34 14.13 24.26
C ARG A 282 23.24 14.37 23.23
N GLN A 283 23.57 14.34 21.94
CA GLN A 283 22.58 14.45 20.86
C GLN A 283 21.66 13.23 20.85
N ARG A 284 22.19 12.03 21.09
CA ARG A 284 21.38 10.80 21.20
C ARG A 284 20.39 10.85 22.37
N LEU A 285 20.84 11.27 23.56
CA LEU A 285 19.96 11.46 24.72
C LEU A 285 18.92 12.54 24.50
N ARG A 286 19.29 13.67 23.86
CA ARG A 286 18.33 14.72 23.51
C ARG A 286 17.22 14.23 22.58
N ARG A 287 17.51 13.32 21.64
CA ARG A 287 16.49 12.73 20.75
C ARG A 287 15.50 11.83 21.49
N ALA A 288 15.94 11.10 22.52
CA ALA A 288 15.04 10.36 23.40
C ALA A 288 14.21 11.31 24.29
N ALA A 289 14.79 12.45 24.67
CA ALA A 289 14.18 13.45 25.54
C ALA A 289 13.28 14.49 24.81
N THR A 290 13.37 14.63 23.49
CA THR A 290 12.57 15.61 22.73
C THR A 290 11.08 15.31 22.81
N PRO A 291 10.23 16.24 23.27
CA PRO A 291 8.77 16.06 23.29
C PRO A 291 8.20 15.81 21.89
N ILE A 292 6.99 15.25 21.84
CA ILE A 292 6.29 15.01 20.58
C ILE A 292 5.90 16.37 19.98
N GLY A 293 6.81 16.97 19.22
CA GLY A 293 6.55 18.17 18.45
C GLY A 293 5.74 17.79 17.21
N TRP A 294 4.44 18.03 17.24
CA TRP A 294 3.60 18.03 16.04
C TRP A 294 3.67 19.40 15.39
N TRP A 295 3.96 19.43 14.08
CA TRP A 295 3.86 20.59 13.18
C TRP A 295 4.58 21.89 13.62
N ALA A 296 5.86 22.01 13.23
CA ALA A 296 6.48 23.31 12.94
C ALA A 296 7.49 23.10 11.81
N GLY A 297 7.08 23.43 10.59
CA GLY A 297 7.86 23.28 9.36
C GLY A 297 7.02 23.59 8.14
#